data_AF-A0A257V0J6-F1
#
_entry.id   AF-A0A257V0J6-F1
#
_cell.length_a   1.000
_cell.length_b   1.000
_cell.length_c   1.000
_cell.angle_alpha   90.00
_cell.angle_beta   90.00
_cell.angle_gamma   90.00
#
_symmetry.space_group_name_H-M   'P 1'
#
loop_
_entity.id
_entity.type
_entity.pdbx_description
1 polymer ?
#
loop_
_entity_poly.entity_id
_entity_poly.type
_entity_poly.pdbx_seq_one_letter_code
_entity_poly.pdbx_strand_id
1 'polypeptide(L)'
;MHLSLEELIAVRDGVAGASSAGHVASCAECAAEVGRLEAVRKALAALPEERPSRDLWPAVAARAAAERERRRWRRAGWIAAGLAAVFTIAIGVRGVLEAYGEAKLARQTESLVAESQRLEHALRSSERQDKVMSGRTAGTVAQIEDRIATIDAQLARAGSDRYPSRERVGLWQERVRLLDALVSVERSGTTYLGL
;
A
#
# COMPACT_ATOMS: atom_id res chain seq x y z
N MET A 1 -41.56 50.45 -7.48
CA MET A 1 -40.28 49.81 -7.09
C MET A 1 -39.34 49.95 -8.27
N HIS A 2 -38.12 50.43 -8.03
CA HIS A 2 -37.10 50.63 -9.07
C HIS A 2 -36.12 49.46 -9.09
N LEU A 3 -35.42 49.30 -10.21
CA LEU A 3 -34.34 48.32 -10.34
C LEU A 3 -33.14 48.68 -9.46
N SER A 4 -32.42 47.66 -9.02
CA SER A 4 -31.13 47.82 -8.36
C SER A 4 -30.04 48.32 -9.32
N LEU A 5 -28.96 48.88 -8.78
CA LEU A 5 -27.82 49.36 -9.58
C LEU A 5 -27.21 48.25 -10.44
N GLU A 6 -27.09 47.03 -9.92
CA GLU A 6 -26.55 45.87 -10.65
C GLU A 6 -27.42 45.53 -11.87
N GLU A 7 -28.74 45.57 -11.74
CA GLU A 7 -29.68 45.34 -12.82
C GLU A 7 -29.64 46.47 -13.86
N LEU A 8 -29.50 47.73 -13.45
CA LEU A 8 -29.35 48.86 -14.37
C LEU A 8 -28.03 48.79 -15.17
N ILE A 9 -26.95 48.34 -14.53
CA ILE A 9 -25.67 48.06 -15.19
C ILE A 9 -25.82 46.92 -16.20
N ALA A 10 -26.53 45.85 -15.83
CA ALA A 10 -26.82 44.74 -16.73
C ALA A 10 -27.64 45.19 -17.96
N VAL A 11 -28.61 46.10 -17.77
CA VAL A 11 -29.39 46.68 -18.88
C VAL A 11 -28.49 47.51 -19.80
N ARG A 12 -27.64 48.39 -19.23
CA ARG A 12 -26.65 49.19 -19.99
C ARG A 12 -25.71 48.32 -20.82
N ASP A 13 -25.25 47.21 -20.26
CA ASP A 13 -24.31 46.32 -20.92
C ASP A 13 -24.99 45.30 -21.85
N GLY A 14 -26.32 45.35 -21.97
CA GLY A 14 -27.11 44.52 -22.87
C GLY A 14 -27.25 43.05 -22.41
N VAL A 15 -26.97 42.78 -21.14
CA VAL A 15 -26.99 41.42 -20.56
C VAL A 15 -28.15 41.17 -19.60
N ALA A 16 -29.04 42.15 -19.42
CA ALA A 16 -30.22 42.01 -18.58
C ALA A 16 -31.34 41.17 -19.22
N GLY A 17 -32.21 40.61 -18.37
CA GLY A 17 -33.41 39.89 -18.79
C GLY A 17 -34.52 40.82 -19.31
N ALA A 18 -35.50 40.22 -20.02
CA ALA A 18 -36.60 40.95 -20.66
C ALA A 18 -37.49 41.76 -19.69
N SER A 19 -37.64 41.31 -18.43
CA SER A 19 -38.41 42.04 -17.41
C SER A 19 -37.72 43.34 -16.99
N SER A 20 -36.41 43.32 -16.75
CA SER A 20 -35.62 44.50 -16.39
C SER A 20 -35.54 45.49 -17.55
N ALA A 21 -35.35 45.00 -18.78
CA ALA A 21 -35.40 45.84 -19.97
C ALA A 21 -36.80 46.47 -20.18
N GLY A 22 -37.88 45.70 -19.98
CA GLY A 22 -39.25 46.19 -20.05
C GLY A 22 -39.58 47.21 -18.95
N HIS A 23 -39.02 47.06 -17.75
CA HIS A 23 -39.16 48.04 -16.68
C HIS A 23 -38.44 49.36 -17.01
N VAL A 24 -37.21 49.31 -17.54
CA VAL A 24 -36.49 50.52 -17.98
C VAL A 24 -37.26 51.23 -19.10
N ALA A 25 -37.88 50.49 -20.02
CA ALA A 25 -38.70 51.08 -21.08
C ALA A 25 -39.99 51.77 -20.58
N SER A 26 -40.49 51.41 -19.40
CA SER A 26 -41.74 51.94 -18.82
C SER A 26 -41.55 52.90 -17.64
N CYS A 27 -40.35 52.96 -17.04
CA CYS A 27 -40.04 53.82 -15.90
C CYS A 27 -39.01 54.90 -16.29
N ALA A 28 -39.45 56.17 -16.28
CA ALA A 28 -38.61 57.31 -16.65
C ALA A 28 -37.37 57.49 -15.76
N GLU A 29 -37.48 57.19 -14.47
CA GLU A 29 -36.35 57.29 -13.52
C GLU A 29 -35.27 56.23 -13.80
N CYS A 30 -35.66 54.98 -14.05
CA CYS A 30 -34.72 53.93 -14.39
C CYS A 30 -34.07 54.16 -15.77
N ALA A 31 -34.82 54.69 -16.74
CA ALA A 31 -34.27 55.09 -18.05
C ALA A 31 -33.24 56.22 -17.93
N ALA A 32 -33.53 57.25 -17.11
CA ALA A 32 -32.59 58.34 -16.85
C ALA A 32 -31.30 57.83 -16.20
N GLU A 33 -31.40 56.87 -15.27
CA GLU A 33 -30.24 56.31 -14.59
C GLU A 33 -29.37 55.44 -15.52
N VAL A 34 -29.97 54.65 -16.41
CA VAL A 34 -29.22 53.95 -17.48
C VAL A 34 -28.52 54.96 -18.39
N GLY A 35 -29.20 56.03 -18.81
CA GLY A 35 -28.61 57.10 -19.61
C GLY A 35 -27.41 57.79 -18.91
N ARG A 36 -27.51 58.01 -17.59
CA ARG A 36 -26.40 58.52 -16.77
C ARG A 36 -25.21 57.56 -16.77
N LEU A 37 -25.44 56.25 -16.60
CA LEU A 37 -24.38 55.23 -16.63
C LEU A 37 -23.71 55.12 -18.01
N GLU A 38 -24.48 55.27 -19.10
CA GLU A 38 -23.94 55.32 -20.46
C GLU A 38 -23.06 56.56 -20.67
N ALA A 39 -23.50 57.73 -20.20
CA ALA A 39 -22.71 58.96 -20.26
C ALA A 39 -21.38 58.82 -19.51
N VAL A 40 -21.38 58.23 -18.31
CA VAL A 40 -20.16 57.94 -17.54
C VAL A 40 -19.23 56.99 -18.32
N ARG A 41 -19.77 55.91 -18.90
CA ARG A 41 -18.98 54.98 -19.72
C ARG A 41 -18.35 55.69 -20.92
N LYS A 42 -19.09 56.55 -21.62
CA LYS A 42 -18.58 57.35 -22.74
C LYS A 42 -17.47 58.31 -22.28
N ALA A 43 -17.65 58.97 -21.13
CA ALA A 43 -16.65 59.85 -20.56
C ALA A 43 -15.35 59.11 -20.19
N LEU A 44 -15.46 57.92 -19.57
CA LEU A 44 -14.31 57.06 -19.26
C LEU A 44 -13.61 56.56 -20.52
N ALA A 45 -14.37 56.20 -21.55
CA ALA A 45 -13.81 55.76 -22.84
C ALA A 45 -13.13 56.90 -23.62
N ALA A 46 -13.51 58.16 -23.35
CA ALA A 46 -12.92 59.35 -23.95
C ALA A 46 -11.68 59.86 -23.20
N LEU A 47 -11.27 59.20 -22.11
CA LEU A 47 -10.03 59.54 -21.42
C LEU A 47 -8.84 59.40 -22.37
N PRO A 48 -7.85 60.31 -22.28
CA PRO A 48 -6.65 60.21 -23.09
C PRO A 48 -5.90 58.91 -22.77
N GLU A 49 -5.38 58.26 -23.80
CA GLU A 49 -4.55 57.08 -23.63
C GLU A 49 -3.19 57.50 -23.05
N GLU A 50 -3.04 57.39 -21.73
CA GLU A 50 -1.73 57.49 -21.08
C GLU A 50 -0.93 56.21 -21.39
N ARG A 51 0.04 56.32 -22.29
CA ARG A 51 0.96 55.21 -22.56
C ARG A 51 1.97 55.10 -21.42
N PRO A 52 2.06 53.94 -20.73
CA PRO A 52 3.10 53.72 -19.73
C PRO A 52 4.48 53.86 -20.39
N SER A 53 5.47 54.31 -19.60
CA SER A 53 6.84 54.40 -20.12
C SER A 53 7.31 53.03 -20.62
N ARG A 54 8.12 53.03 -21.69
CA ARG A 54 8.59 51.80 -22.34
C ARG A 54 9.38 50.88 -21.40
N ASP A 55 9.90 51.40 -20.30
CA ASP A 55 10.77 50.68 -19.36
C ASP A 55 10.00 49.93 -18.27
N LEU A 56 8.71 50.24 -18.08
CA LEU A 56 7.88 49.56 -17.08
C LEU A 56 7.53 48.12 -17.49
N TRP A 57 7.29 47.88 -18.78
CA TRP A 57 6.94 46.55 -19.28
C TRP A 57 8.08 45.53 -19.14
N PRO A 58 9.34 45.84 -19.49
CA PRO A 58 10.47 44.96 -19.21
C PRO A 58 10.61 44.60 -17.73
N ALA A 59 10.40 45.56 -16.82
CA ALA A 59 10.47 45.31 -15.38
C ALA A 59 9.37 44.34 -14.89
N VAL A 60 8.14 44.51 -15.38
CA VAL A 60 7.03 43.59 -15.08
C VAL A 60 7.29 42.20 -15.66
N ALA A 61 7.80 42.13 -16.90
CA ALA A 61 8.14 40.86 -17.54
C ALA A 61 9.25 40.12 -16.79
N ALA A 62 10.31 40.83 -16.36
CA ALA A 62 11.39 40.27 -15.57
C ALA A 62 10.90 39.74 -14.22
N ARG A 63 10.04 40.49 -13.52
CA ARG A 63 9.43 40.05 -12.25
C ARG A 63 8.55 38.82 -12.44
N ALA A 64 7.75 38.79 -13.51
CA ALA A 64 6.90 37.65 -13.84
C ALA A 64 7.73 36.40 -14.21
N ALA A 65 8.85 36.58 -14.92
CA ALA A 65 9.77 35.50 -15.27
C ALA A 65 10.45 34.92 -14.02
N ALA A 66 10.98 35.78 -13.13
CA ALA A 66 11.61 35.36 -11.88
C ALA A 66 10.63 34.61 -10.97
N GLU A 67 9.37 35.06 -10.88
CA GLU A 67 8.34 34.37 -10.10
C GLU A 67 7.98 33.00 -10.70
N ARG A 68 7.88 32.90 -12.04
CA ARG A 68 7.67 31.61 -12.73
C ARG A 68 8.82 30.64 -12.47
N GLU A 69 10.05 31.13 -12.51
CA GLU A 69 11.24 30.34 -12.23
C GLU A 69 11.27 29.85 -10.79
N ARG A 70 11.03 30.73 -9.80
CA ARG A 70 10.89 30.35 -8.38
C ARG A 70 9.80 29.29 -8.18
N ARG A 71 8.65 29.43 -8.85
CA ARG A 71 7.57 28.43 -8.81
C ARG A 71 7.95 27.10 -9.46
N ARG A 72 8.78 27.11 -10.51
CA ARG A 72 9.31 25.90 -11.13
C ARG A 72 10.28 25.20 -10.18
N TRP A 73 11.25 25.92 -9.60
CA TRP A 73 12.20 25.36 -8.64
C TRP A 73 11.53 24.85 -7.37
N ARG A 74 10.52 25.56 -6.84
CA ARG A 74 9.72 25.06 -5.69
C ARG A 74 8.99 23.76 -6.05
N ARG A 75 8.35 23.69 -7.23
CA ARG A 75 7.68 22.46 -7.68
C ARG A 75 8.65 21.32 -7.90
N ALA A 76 9.80 21.59 -8.54
CA ALA A 76 10.86 20.59 -8.71
C ALA A 76 11.39 20.10 -7.35
N GLY A 77 11.58 20.99 -6.38
CA GLY A 77 11.95 20.64 -5.02
C GLY A 77 10.93 19.74 -4.33
N TRP A 78 9.63 20.04 -4.45
CA TRP A 78 8.57 19.18 -3.93
C TRP A 78 8.49 17.81 -4.62
N ILE A 79 8.70 17.76 -5.94
CA ILE A 79 8.74 16.49 -6.68
C ILE A 79 9.94 15.65 -6.22
N ALA A 80 11.13 16.26 -6.12
CA ALA A 80 12.33 15.58 -5.66
C ALA A 80 12.17 15.05 -4.22
N ALA A 81 11.61 15.86 -3.31
CA ALA A 81 11.32 15.44 -1.94
C ALA A 81 10.30 14.29 -1.89
N GLY A 82 9.26 14.34 -2.72
CA GLY A 82 8.28 13.26 -2.85
C GLY A 82 8.91 11.95 -3.32
N LEU A 83 9.76 11.99 -4.35
CA LEU A 83 10.47 10.81 -4.86
C LEU A 83 11.42 10.21 -3.81
N ALA A 84 12.16 11.05 -3.08
CA ALA A 84 13.05 10.59 -2.02
C ALA A 84 12.26 9.89 -0.89
N ALA A 85 11.13 10.46 -0.47
CA ALA A 85 10.28 9.85 0.55
C ALA A 85 9.73 8.48 0.11
N VAL A 86 9.25 8.36 -1.13
CA VAL A 86 8.78 7.07 -1.67
C VAL A 86 9.91 6.03 -1.70
N PHE A 87 11.11 6.42 -2.11
CA PHE A 87 12.25 5.52 -2.15
C PHE A 87 12.65 5.01 -0.76
N THR A 88 12.71 5.90 0.24
CA THR A 88 13.00 5.53 1.63
C THR A 88 11.92 4.60 2.20
N ILE A 89 10.64 4.88 1.94
CA ILE A 89 9.54 4.02 2.38
C ILE A 89 9.62 2.65 1.72
N ALA A 90 9.88 2.59 0.40
CA ALA A 90 9.99 1.34 -0.32
C ALA A 90 11.12 0.44 0.21
N ILE A 91 12.28 1.02 0.52
CA ILE A 91 13.41 0.30 1.13
C ILE A 91 13.03 -0.19 2.53
N GLY A 92 12.43 0.68 3.35
CA GLY A 92 12.01 0.32 4.71
C GLY A 92 10.99 -0.82 4.72
N VAL A 93 9.96 -0.74 3.87
CA VAL A 93 8.92 -1.78 3.73
C VAL A 93 9.52 -3.10 3.25
N ARG A 94 10.42 -3.06 2.27
CA ARG A 94 11.11 -4.26 1.77
C ARG A 94 11.89 -4.96 2.90
N GLY A 95 12.66 -4.22 3.68
CA GLY A 95 13.41 -4.79 4.81
C GLY A 95 12.50 -5.40 5.89
N VAL A 96 11.38 -4.73 6.21
CA VAL A 96 10.40 -5.26 7.18
C VAL A 96 9.74 -6.55 6.67
N LEU A 97 9.39 -6.63 5.39
CA LEU A 97 8.79 -7.83 4.80
C LEU A 97 9.75 -9.02 4.78
N GLU A 98 11.03 -8.79 4.49
CA GLU A 98 12.07 -9.83 4.53
C GLU A 98 12.26 -10.36 5.96
N ALA A 99 12.43 -9.46 6.93
CA ALA A 99 12.56 -9.84 8.34
C ALA A 99 11.32 -10.58 8.87
N TYR A 100 10.12 -10.16 8.46
CA TYR A 100 8.89 -10.86 8.81
C TYR A 100 8.83 -12.27 8.21
N GLY A 101 9.26 -12.43 6.96
CA GLY A 101 9.35 -13.73 6.29
C GLY A 101 10.29 -14.70 7.00
N GLU A 102 11.49 -14.23 7.35
CA GLU A 102 12.48 -15.00 8.10
C GLU A 102 11.97 -15.40 9.50
N ALA A 103 11.41 -14.44 10.25
CA ALA A 103 10.84 -14.70 11.58
C ALA A 103 9.65 -15.67 11.54
N LYS A 104 8.88 -15.69 10.44
CA LYS A 104 7.81 -16.67 10.23
C LYS A 104 8.39 -18.07 10.00
N LEU A 105 9.39 -18.20 9.14
CA LEU A 105 10.03 -19.49 8.85
C LEU A 105 10.73 -20.05 10.10
N ALA A 106 11.42 -19.22 10.88
CA ALA A 106 12.03 -19.61 12.15
C ALA A 106 11.00 -20.23 13.11
N ARG A 107 9.89 -19.51 13.35
CA ARG A 107 8.81 -20.00 14.23
C ARG A 107 8.19 -21.30 13.73
N GLN A 108 8.03 -21.46 12.41
CA GLN A 108 7.54 -22.71 11.83
C GLN A 108 8.51 -23.86 12.08
N THR A 109 9.81 -23.66 11.81
CA THR A 109 10.84 -24.66 12.11
C THR A 109 10.86 -25.03 13.59
N GLU A 110 10.85 -24.05 14.50
CA GLU A 110 10.80 -24.29 15.95
C GLU A 110 9.58 -25.14 16.36
N SER A 111 8.40 -24.83 15.80
CA SER A 111 7.18 -25.60 16.09
C SER A 111 7.27 -27.06 15.66
N LEU A 112 7.86 -27.33 14.48
CA LEU A 112 8.02 -28.68 13.95
C LEU A 112 9.11 -29.46 14.68
N VAL A 113 10.20 -28.79 15.08
CA VAL A 113 11.23 -29.38 15.95
C VAL A 113 10.60 -29.85 17.25
N ALA A 114 9.84 -28.97 17.91
CA ALA A 114 9.16 -29.27 19.16
C ALA A 114 8.15 -30.42 19.01
N GLU A 115 7.41 -30.45 17.91
CA GLU A 115 6.48 -31.55 17.60
C GLU A 115 7.22 -32.88 17.39
N SER A 116 8.32 -32.89 16.63
CA SER A 116 9.07 -34.12 16.41
C SER A 116 9.71 -34.66 17.70
N GLN A 117 10.18 -33.77 18.59
CA GLN A 117 10.66 -34.14 19.92
C GLN A 117 9.55 -34.78 20.76
N ARG A 118 8.32 -34.26 20.70
CA ARG A 118 7.17 -34.85 21.39
C ARG A 118 6.86 -36.26 20.88
N LEU A 119 6.89 -36.47 19.56
CA LEU A 119 6.66 -37.79 18.95
C LEU A 119 7.76 -38.79 19.34
N GLU A 120 9.03 -38.38 19.31
CA GLU A 120 10.14 -39.20 19.80
C GLU A 120 9.98 -39.58 21.29
N HIS A 121 9.59 -38.62 22.13
CA HIS A 121 9.34 -38.91 23.55
C HIS A 121 8.21 -39.93 23.73
N ALA A 122 7.18 -39.89 22.88
CA ALA A 122 6.11 -40.89 22.89
C ALA A 122 6.63 -42.29 22.48
N LEU A 123 7.45 -42.38 21.43
CA LEU A 123 8.06 -43.65 20.99
C LEU A 123 8.96 -44.25 22.08
N ARG A 124 9.85 -43.46 22.69
CA ARG A 124 10.74 -43.92 23.79
C ARG A 124 9.98 -44.42 25.03
N SER A 125 8.73 -43.98 25.21
CA SER A 125 7.87 -44.48 26.28
C SER A 125 7.28 -45.85 25.95
N SER A 126 6.99 -46.11 24.67
CA SER A 126 6.48 -47.38 24.15
C SER A 126 7.56 -48.45 24.05
N GLU A 127 8.77 -48.12 23.58
CA GLU A 127 9.91 -49.06 23.47
C GLU A 127 10.29 -49.70 24.81
N ARG A 128 10.05 -49.01 25.92
CA ARG A 128 10.31 -49.52 27.28
C ARG A 128 9.37 -50.66 27.68
N GLN A 129 8.27 -50.85 26.95
CA GLN A 129 7.35 -51.97 27.06
C GLN A 129 7.72 -52.96 25.95
N ASP A 130 8.61 -53.90 26.26
CA ASP A 130 9.10 -54.92 25.33
C ASP A 130 7.91 -55.69 24.71
N LYS A 131 7.65 -55.48 23.41
CA LYS A 131 6.51 -56.04 22.68
C LYS A 131 7.02 -56.86 21.50
N VAL A 132 6.61 -58.12 21.46
CA VAL A 132 6.83 -58.99 20.29
C VAL A 132 5.94 -58.49 19.15
N MET A 133 6.51 -58.21 17.98
CA MET A 133 5.78 -57.69 16.82
C MET A 133 5.79 -58.69 15.66
N SER A 134 4.76 -58.64 14.80
CA SER A 134 4.70 -59.48 13.61
C SER A 134 5.80 -59.08 12.60
N GLY A 135 6.38 -60.04 11.88
CA GLY A 135 7.43 -59.76 10.89
C GLY A 135 7.02 -58.78 9.79
N ARG A 136 5.73 -58.76 9.41
CA ARG A 136 5.19 -57.76 8.47
C ARG A 136 5.23 -56.35 9.05
N THR A 137 4.81 -56.18 10.30
CA THR A 137 4.86 -54.90 11.01
C THR A 137 6.30 -54.43 11.19
N ALA A 138 7.21 -55.34 11.58
CA ALA A 138 8.64 -55.03 11.72
C ALA A 138 9.26 -54.52 10.41
N GLY A 139 8.87 -55.10 9.26
CA GLY A 139 9.31 -54.61 7.95
C GLY A 139 8.83 -53.20 7.62
N THR A 140 7.59 -52.85 7.99
CA THR A 140 7.07 -51.48 7.82
C THR A 140 7.79 -50.48 8.74
N VAL A 141 8.04 -50.85 9.99
CA VAL A 141 8.79 -50.03 10.96
C VAL A 141 10.19 -49.73 10.41
N ALA A 142 10.95 -50.76 10.02
CA ALA A 142 12.30 -50.61 9.47
C ALA A 142 12.34 -49.71 8.22
N GLN A 143 11.33 -49.82 7.34
CA GLN A 143 11.22 -48.94 6.17
C GLN A 143 10.99 -47.47 6.56
N ILE A 144 10.17 -47.21 7.57
CA ILE A 144 9.91 -45.84 8.04
C ILE A 144 11.17 -45.26 8.68
N GLU A 145 11.87 -46.03 9.52
CA GLU A 145 13.13 -45.63 10.15
C GLU A 145 14.23 -45.29 9.14
N ASP A 146 14.38 -46.09 8.08
CA ASP A 146 15.35 -45.80 7.00
C ASP A 146 15.05 -44.48 6.28
N ARG A 147 13.76 -44.17 6.07
CA ARG A 147 13.33 -42.89 5.50
C ARG A 147 13.59 -41.74 6.47
N ILE A 148 13.34 -41.93 7.77
CA ILE A 148 13.68 -40.93 8.80
C ILE A 148 15.19 -40.67 8.80
N ALA A 149 16.03 -41.71 8.79
CA ALA A 149 17.48 -41.58 8.73
C ALA A 149 17.95 -40.79 7.48
N THR A 150 17.29 -41.01 6.34
CA THR A 150 17.56 -40.24 5.11
C THR A 150 17.22 -38.75 5.28
N ILE A 151 16.05 -38.43 5.86
CA ILE A 151 15.64 -37.05 6.13
C ILE A 151 16.56 -36.40 7.15
N ASP A 152 16.96 -37.10 8.21
CA ASP A 152 17.87 -36.60 9.23
C ASP A 152 19.26 -36.30 8.64
N ALA A 153 19.75 -37.13 7.70
CA ALA A 153 20.98 -36.84 6.95
C ALA A 153 20.83 -35.62 6.03
N GLN A 154 19.65 -35.39 5.43
CA GLN A 154 19.38 -34.18 4.65
C GLN A 154 19.32 -32.93 5.55
N LEU A 155 18.67 -33.00 6.70
CA LEU A 155 18.64 -31.94 7.71
C LEU A 155 20.04 -31.61 8.23
N ALA A 156 20.87 -32.62 8.49
CA ALA A 156 22.26 -32.43 8.91
C ALA A 156 23.11 -31.75 7.83
N ARG A 157 22.95 -32.15 6.56
CA ARG A 157 23.63 -31.50 5.41
C ARG A 157 23.15 -30.08 5.16
N ALA A 158 21.86 -29.81 5.34
CA ALA A 158 21.28 -28.48 5.23
C ALA A 158 21.78 -27.54 6.36
N GLY A 159 22.50 -28.07 7.35
CA GLY A 159 23.20 -27.35 8.40
C GLY A 159 22.28 -26.48 9.29
N SER A 160 22.88 -25.89 10.31
CA SER A 160 22.33 -24.71 10.99
C SER A 160 22.55 -23.47 10.12
N ASP A 161 22.20 -23.53 8.84
CA ASP A 161 22.38 -22.40 7.92
C ASP A 161 21.73 -21.18 8.56
N ARG A 162 22.46 -20.05 8.57
CA ARG A 162 22.19 -18.88 9.42
C ARG A 162 20.76 -18.31 9.27
N TYR A 163 20.03 -18.72 8.22
CA TYR A 163 18.65 -18.35 7.95
C TYR A 163 17.72 -19.56 7.83
N PRO A 164 16.49 -19.49 8.39
CA PRO A 164 15.46 -20.50 8.21
C PRO A 164 14.98 -20.51 6.74
N SER A 165 14.99 -21.68 6.10
CA SER A 165 14.62 -21.85 4.70
C SER A 165 13.33 -22.65 4.54
N ARG A 166 12.61 -22.41 3.43
CA ARG A 166 11.41 -23.20 3.08
C ARG A 166 11.71 -24.68 2.91
N GLU A 167 12.88 -25.00 2.38
CA GLU A 167 13.36 -26.39 2.24
C GLU A 167 13.50 -27.06 3.60
N ARG A 168 14.14 -26.40 4.58
CA ARG A 168 14.29 -26.93 5.93
C ARG A 168 12.93 -27.14 6.61
N VAL A 169 12.00 -26.21 6.44
CA VAL A 169 10.61 -26.38 6.91
C VAL A 169 9.98 -27.63 6.28
N GLY A 170 10.15 -27.84 4.97
CA GLY A 170 9.65 -29.03 4.28
C GLY A 170 10.24 -30.34 4.81
N LEU A 171 11.55 -30.38 5.08
CA LEU A 171 12.21 -31.55 5.66
C LEU A 171 11.70 -31.86 7.07
N TRP A 172 11.52 -30.84 7.92
CA TRP A 172 10.95 -31.02 9.26
C TRP A 172 9.48 -31.49 9.21
N GLN A 173 8.68 -31.00 8.25
CA GLN A 173 7.31 -31.48 8.04
C GLN A 173 7.28 -32.96 7.67
N GLU A 174 8.18 -33.38 6.77
CA GLU A 174 8.27 -34.79 6.37
C GLU A 174 8.73 -35.67 7.54
N ARG A 175 9.70 -35.22 8.33
CA ARG A 175 10.13 -35.92 9.55
C ARG A 175 8.99 -36.14 10.53
N VAL A 176 8.23 -35.09 10.84
CA VAL A 176 7.05 -35.16 11.72
C VAL A 176 6.03 -36.16 11.16
N ARG A 177 5.76 -36.14 9.86
CA ARG A 177 4.84 -37.08 9.20
C ARG A 177 5.29 -38.52 9.33
N LEU A 178 6.59 -38.80 9.15
CA LEU A 178 7.14 -40.15 9.28
C LEU A 178 7.10 -40.64 10.74
N LEU A 179 7.43 -39.78 11.70
CA LEU A 179 7.34 -40.11 13.13
C LEU A 179 5.89 -40.37 13.57
N ASP A 180 4.94 -39.58 13.09
CA ASP A 180 3.52 -39.81 13.38
C ASP A 180 3.05 -41.16 12.79
N ALA A 181 3.46 -41.49 11.57
CA ALA A 181 3.21 -42.79 10.98
C ALA A 181 3.81 -43.94 11.81
N LEU A 182 5.04 -43.77 12.30
CA LEU A 182 5.70 -44.75 13.17
C LEU A 182 4.92 -44.97 14.48
N VAL A 183 4.55 -43.88 15.16
CA VAL A 183 3.70 -43.92 16.38
C VAL A 183 2.38 -44.64 16.12
N SER A 184 1.75 -44.40 14.96
CA SER A 184 0.49 -45.03 14.57
C SER A 184 0.64 -46.56 14.36
N VAL A 185 1.72 -46.99 13.73
CA VAL A 185 2.02 -48.42 13.51
C VAL A 185 2.24 -49.14 14.84
N GLU A 186 2.99 -48.55 15.78
CA GLU A 186 3.22 -49.15 17.11
C GLU A 186 1.94 -49.31 17.94
N ARG A 187 1.09 -48.28 17.93
CA ARG A 187 -0.22 -48.33 18.60
C ARG A 187 -1.12 -49.40 18.01
N SER A 188 -1.13 -49.52 16.68
CA SER A 188 -1.95 -50.51 15.96
C SER A 188 -1.44 -51.94 16.18
N GLY A 189 -0.12 -52.16 16.17
CA GLY A 189 0.48 -53.47 16.44
C GLY A 189 0.20 -54.00 17.85
N THR A 190 0.08 -53.11 18.84
CA THR A 190 -0.32 -53.47 20.21
C THR A 190 -1.76 -54.00 20.27
N THR A 191 -2.66 -53.51 19.41
CA THR A 191 -4.08 -53.88 19.42
C THR A 191 -4.33 -55.27 18.84
N TYR A 192 -3.50 -55.70 17.88
CA TYR A 192 -3.65 -57.00 17.21
C TYR A 192 -3.12 -58.20 18.00
N LEU A 193 -2.37 -57.99 19.09
CA LEU A 193 -1.80 -59.04 19.92
C LEU A 193 -2.45 -59.15 21.31
N GLY A 194 -3.47 -58.33 21.58
CA GLY A 194 -4.24 -58.32 22.83
C GLY A 194 -5.61 -59.00 22.76
N LEU A 195 -5.87 -59.79 21.70
CA LEU A 195 -7.06 -60.64 21.54
C LEU A 195 -6.66 -62.11 21.53
#